data_AF-A0A183EUF2-F1
#
_entry.id   AF-A0A183EUF2-F1
#
_cell.length_a   1.000
_cell.length_b   1.000
_cell.length_c   1.000
_cell.angle_alpha   90.00
_cell.angle_beta   90.00
_cell.angle_gamma   90.00
#
_symmetry.space_group_name_H-M   'P 1'
#
loop_
_entity.id
_entity.type
_entity.pdbx_description
1 polymer ?
#
loop_
_entity_poly.entity_id
_entity_poly.type
_entity_poly.pdbx_seq_one_letter_code
_entity_poly.pdbx_strand_id
1 'polypeptide(L)'
;MGDEFESGNGDYMEKRSDDGQKEEENVVEQVEEEYVCVCATEEEDCTPLELPLTSDGSLSCSTLSHSFPKAIGLKYKNETTGLFRTLL
;
A
#
# COMPACT_ATOMS: atom_id res chain seq x y z
N MET A 1 -42.46 36.12 -65.85
CA MET A 1 -41.19 35.69 -65.22
C MET A 1 -41.39 35.89 -63.72
N GLY A 2 -41.77 34.88 -62.94
CA GLY A 2 -41.11 33.57 -62.73
C GLY A 2 -40.28 33.70 -61.44
N ASP A 3 -40.25 32.80 -60.46
CA ASP A 3 -40.62 31.39 -60.32
C ASP A 3 -40.67 31.08 -58.80
N GLU A 4 -41.16 29.89 -58.48
CA GLU A 4 -41.06 29.16 -57.20
C GLU A 4 -39.69 29.26 -56.51
N PHE A 5 -39.63 29.03 -55.19
CA PHE A 5 -38.59 28.25 -54.50
C PHE A 5 -39.11 28.01 -53.06
N GLU A 6 -39.69 26.85 -52.74
CA GLU A 6 -39.08 25.53 -52.52
C GLU A 6 -38.20 25.45 -51.27
N SER A 7 -38.58 24.50 -50.42
CA SER A 7 -38.01 24.11 -49.13
C SER A 7 -36.53 23.75 -49.20
N GLY A 8 -35.77 23.98 -48.12
CA GLY A 8 -34.51 23.27 -47.95
C GLY A 8 -33.53 23.83 -46.94
N ASN A 9 -33.37 23.05 -45.85
CA ASN A 9 -32.12 22.77 -45.14
C ASN A 9 -31.58 23.79 -44.12
N GLY A 10 -31.12 23.25 -42.98
CA GLY A 10 -30.06 23.87 -42.22
C GLY A 10 -30.09 23.58 -40.73
N ASP A 11 -29.71 22.36 -40.34
CA ASP A 11 -29.24 22.04 -38.99
C ASP A 11 -28.24 23.07 -38.47
N TYR A 12 -28.58 23.76 -37.39
CA TYR A 12 -27.61 24.43 -36.53
C TYR A 12 -27.70 23.82 -35.14
N MET A 13 -26.94 22.74 -34.95
CA MET A 13 -26.57 22.20 -33.64
C MET A 13 -25.95 23.33 -32.80
N GLU A 14 -26.61 23.64 -31.68
CA GLU A 14 -26.17 24.61 -30.68
C GLU A 14 -24.87 24.13 -30.04
N LYS A 15 -23.81 24.93 -30.20
CA LYS A 15 -22.51 24.72 -29.55
C LYS A 15 -22.67 24.82 -28.04
N ARG A 16 -22.47 23.71 -27.33
CA ARG A 16 -22.11 23.74 -25.91
C ARG A 16 -20.69 23.23 -25.77
N SER A 17 -19.79 24.17 -25.53
CA SER A 17 -18.48 23.92 -24.95
C SER A 17 -18.70 23.34 -23.55
N ASP A 18 -17.97 22.29 -23.20
CA ASP A 18 -17.70 21.99 -21.79
C ASP A 18 -16.24 21.55 -21.65
N ASP A 19 -15.64 22.15 -20.64
CA ASP A 19 -14.23 22.41 -20.42
C ASP A 19 -13.72 21.46 -19.34
N GLY A 20 -12.55 20.83 -19.53
CA GLY A 20 -11.87 20.03 -18.49
C GLY A 20 -12.58 18.72 -18.15
N GLN A 21 -11.94 17.68 -17.64
CA GLN A 21 -10.71 17.62 -16.88
C GLN A 21 -9.94 16.38 -17.33
N LYS A 22 -8.63 16.52 -17.55
CA LYS A 22 -7.75 15.36 -17.61
C LYS A 22 -7.65 14.85 -16.18
N GLU A 23 -8.24 13.69 -15.93
CA GLU A 23 -8.08 12.94 -14.70
C GLU A 23 -6.61 12.50 -14.65
N GLU A 24 -5.79 13.19 -13.85
CA GLU A 24 -4.50 12.65 -13.42
C GLU A 24 -4.80 11.39 -12.61
N GLU A 25 -4.62 10.24 -13.24
CA GLU A 25 -4.60 8.95 -12.58
C GLU A 25 -3.48 8.98 -11.54
N ASN A 26 -3.86 9.27 -10.30
CA ASN A 26 -2.98 9.17 -9.15
C ASN A 26 -2.72 7.68 -8.93
N VAL A 27 -1.64 7.18 -9.52
CA VAL A 27 -1.13 5.83 -9.25
C VAL A 27 -0.64 5.84 -7.80
N VAL A 28 -1.54 5.47 -6.89
CA VAL A 28 -1.17 5.14 -5.51
C VAL A 28 -0.39 3.83 -5.59
N GLU A 29 0.94 3.95 -5.63
CA GLU A 29 1.84 2.82 -5.46
C GLU A 29 1.58 2.25 -4.05
N GLN A 30 0.91 1.11 -4.00
CA GLN A 30 0.63 0.41 -2.75
C GLN A 30 1.96 -0.10 -2.21
N VAL A 31 2.51 0.63 -1.23
CA VAL A 31 3.67 0.16 -0.49
C VAL A 31 3.16 -0.92 0.46
N GLU A 32 3.48 -2.18 0.19
CA GLU A 32 3.23 -3.27 1.13
C GLU A 32 4.14 -3.04 2.36
N GLU A 33 3.57 -2.53 3.45
CA GLU A 33 4.28 -2.33 4.70
C GLU A 33 4.60 -3.69 5.32
N GLU A 34 5.83 -4.15 5.15
CA GLU A 34 6.29 -5.42 5.70
C GLU A 34 6.53 -5.30 7.22
N TYR A 35 6.11 -6.31 7.98
CA TYR A 35 6.21 -6.32 9.43
C TYR A 35 6.55 -7.71 9.97
N VAL A 36 7.04 -7.76 11.21
CA VAL A 36 7.34 -8.99 11.93
C VAL A 36 6.69 -9.00 13.31
N CYS A 37 6.12 -10.14 13.70
CA CYS A 37 5.56 -10.34 15.03
C CYS A 37 6.64 -10.82 16.01
N VAL A 38 6.80 -10.10 17.13
CA VAL A 38 7.79 -10.41 18.16
C VAL A 38 7.11 -10.55 19.52
N CYS A 39 7.39 -11.63 20.23
CA CYS A 39 6.96 -11.83 21.62
C CYS A 39 8.12 -11.56 22.59
N ALA A 40 7.81 -11.03 23.77
CA ALA A 40 8.80 -10.80 24.82
C ALA A 40 9.35 -12.11 25.41
N THR A 41 8.53 -13.14 25.44
CA THR A 41 8.86 -14.47 25.99
C THR A 41 8.40 -15.57 25.03
N GLU A 42 8.89 -16.80 25.25
CA GLU A 42 8.49 -18.00 24.50
C GLU A 42 7.15 -18.59 24.97
N GLU A 43 6.48 -17.90 25.89
CA GLU A 43 5.24 -18.37 26.50
C GLU A 43 4.07 -18.12 25.55
N GLU A 44 3.15 -19.08 25.48
CA GLU A 44 2.00 -19.06 24.57
C GLU A 44 1.01 -17.93 24.92
N ASP A 45 1.00 -17.47 26.17
CA ASP A 45 0.14 -16.38 26.67
C ASP A 45 0.69 -14.97 26.37
N CYS A 46 1.86 -14.87 25.71
CA CYS A 46 2.47 -13.58 25.40
C CYS A 46 1.78 -12.94 24.17
N THR A 47 1.34 -11.69 24.29
CA THR A 47 0.75 -10.96 23.15
C THR A 47 1.84 -10.60 22.15
N PRO A 48 1.77 -11.08 20.89
CA PRO A 48 2.74 -10.71 19.87
C PRO A 48 2.62 -9.23 19.53
N LEU A 49 3.77 -8.57 19.39
CA LEU A 49 3.86 -7.18 18.96
C LEU A 49 4.34 -7.12 17.50
N GLU A 50 3.57 -6.46 16.66
CA GLU A 50 3.93 -6.20 15.26
C GLU A 50 4.93 -5.05 15.19
N LEU A 51 6.10 -5.32 14.59
CA LEU A 51 7.15 -4.33 14.38
C LEU A 51 7.37 -4.09 12.89
N PRO A 52 7.45 -2.83 12.44
CA PRO A 52 7.71 -2.52 11.04
C PRO A 52 9.13 -2.92 10.65
N LEU A 53 9.27 -3.48 9.45
CA LEU A 53 10.55 -3.73 8.82
C LEU A 53 10.97 -2.52 7.97
N THR A 54 12.27 -2.40 7.71
CA THR A 54 12.76 -1.46 6.71
C THR A 54 12.51 -1.98 5.30
N SER A 55 12.69 -1.12 4.30
CA SER A 55 12.49 -1.45 2.87
C SER A 55 13.34 -2.63 2.36
N ASP A 56 14.39 -3.01 3.08
CA ASP A 56 15.25 -4.16 2.81
C ASP A 56 14.81 -5.45 3.54
N GLY A 57 13.69 -5.42 4.27
CA GLY A 57 13.14 -6.56 5.02
C GLY A 57 13.85 -6.84 6.34
N SER A 58 14.74 -5.94 6.80
CA SER A 58 15.42 -6.07 8.10
C SER A 58 14.66 -5.34 9.20
N LEU A 59 14.85 -5.79 10.45
CA LEU A 59 14.31 -5.11 11.62
C LEU A 59 15.37 -4.17 12.20
N SER A 60 15.08 -2.87 12.22
CA SER A 60 16.00 -1.89 12.81
C SER A 60 16.19 -2.11 14.32
N CYS A 61 17.44 -2.05 14.78
CA CYS A 61 17.79 -2.15 16.19
C CYS A 61 17.14 -1.04 17.03
N SER A 62 16.88 0.13 16.44
CA SER A 62 16.15 1.21 17.11
C SER A 62 14.70 0.81 17.41
N THR A 63 14.01 0.22 16.42
CA THR A 63 12.63 -0.27 16.56
C THR A 63 12.55 -1.39 17.61
N LEU A 64 13.51 -2.33 17.55
CA LEU A 64 13.59 -3.43 18.50
C LEU A 64 13.87 -2.93 19.93
N SER A 65 14.84 -2.04 20.11
CA SER A 65 15.22 -1.51 21.43
C SER A 65 14.14 -0.61 22.04
N HIS A 66 13.36 0.07 21.21
CA HIS A 66 12.23 0.88 21.68
C HIS A 66 11.13 0.00 22.28
N SER A 67 10.80 -1.10 21.60
CA SER A 67 9.75 -2.03 22.02
C SER A 67 10.23 -3.01 23.10
N PHE A 68 11.49 -3.45 23.01
CA PHE A 68 12.13 -4.43 23.87
C PHE A 68 13.51 -3.95 24.35
N PRO A 69 13.57 -2.97 25.26
CA PRO A 69 14.83 -2.32 25.68
C PRO A 69 15.83 -3.23 26.40
N LYS A 70 15.39 -4.41 26.84
CA LYS A 70 16.24 -5.43 27.49
C LYS A 70 16.60 -6.58 26.55
N ALA A 71 16.10 -6.57 25.30
CA ALA A 71 16.43 -7.60 24.34
C ALA A 71 17.86 -7.43 23.85
N ILE A 72 18.59 -8.55 23.80
CA ILE A 72 19.95 -8.62 23.25
C ILE A 72 19.99 -9.31 21.89
N GLY A 73 18.86 -9.86 21.45
CA GLY A 73 18.73 -10.61 20.21
C GLY A 73 17.36 -11.29 20.12
N LEU A 74 17.08 -11.86 18.96
CA LEU A 74 15.84 -12.55 18.65
C LEU A 74 16.10 -14.02 18.34
N LYS A 75 15.15 -14.88 18.71
CA LYS A 75 15.10 -16.27 18.25
C LYS A 75 13.71 -16.62 17.77
N TYR A 76 13.63 -17.53 16.83
CA TYR A 76 12.37 -18.07 16.33
C TYR A 76 12.48 -19.57 16.13
N LYS A 77 11.36 -20.27 16.24
CA LYS A 77 11.25 -21.70 15.95
C LYS A 77 10.85 -21.86 14.48
N ASN A 78 11.63 -22.59 13.72
CA ASN A 78 11.24 -22.97 12.37
C ASN A 78 10.18 -24.08 12.45
N GLU A 79 8.98 -23.86 11.92
CA GLU A 79 7.88 -24.83 12.01
C GLU A 79 8.16 -26.12 11.23
N THR A 80 8.88 -26.05 10.11
CA THR A 80 9.19 -27.21 9.26
C THR A 80 10.21 -28.14 9.92
N THR A 81 11.24 -27.60 10.57
CA THR A 81 12.32 -28.40 11.16
C THR A 81 12.20 -28.56 12.69
N GLY A 82 11.37 -27.76 13.33
CA GLY A 82 11.24 -27.67 14.78
C GLY A 82 12.45 -27.04 15.49
N LEU A 83 13.47 -26.59 14.75
CA LEU A 83 14.70 -26.04 15.31
C LEU A 83 14.59 -24.54 15.58
N PHE A 84 15.21 -24.11 16.67
CA PHE A 84 15.37 -22.70 16.97
C PHE A 84 16.54 -22.11 16.19
N ARG A 85 16.32 -20.90 15.65
CA ARG A 85 17.33 -20.10 14.94
C ARG A 85 17.39 -18.72 15.59
N THR A 86 18.59 -18.15 15.62
CA THR A 86 18.82 -16.78 16.05
C THR A 86 18.78 -15.84 14.86
N LEU A 87 18.08 -14.72 14.99
CA LEU A 87 18.16 -13.61 14.06
C LEU A 87 19.38 -12.75 14.46
N LEU A 88 20.25 -12.48 13.50
CA LEU A 88 21.46 -11.65 13.67
C LEU A 88 21.23 -10.25 13.12
#